data_AF-A0A8S8YTD0-F1
#
_entry.id   AF-A0A8S8YTD0-F1
#
_cell.length_a   1.000
_cell.length_b   1.000
_cell.length_c   1.000
_cell.angle_alpha   90.00
_cell.angle_beta   90.00
_cell.angle_gamma   90.00
#
_symmetry.space_group_name_H-M   'P 1'
#
loop_
_entity.id
_entity.type
_entity.pdbx_description
1 polymer ?
#
loop_
_entity_poly.entity_id
_entity_poly.type
_entity_poly.pdbx_seq_one_letter_code
_entity_poly.pdbx_strand_id
1 'polypeptide(L)'
;MNKFFLKPQWNVAVVGDGRLAQLIIQVIKLTCSNVTCFGKHENKLQSLVQSGIKIKLGIESTDEQLFDLVVEATGSNSGFTDTMKLFKTTWNCCFKIYNCIRENLDLTPTIINEITLIGSDVDCLNQQ
;
A
#
# COMPACT_ATOMS: atom_id res chain seq x y z
N MET A 1 -20.06 -3.38 -10.42
CA MET A 1 -18.86 -3.82 -9.67
C MET A 1 -17.67 -3.71 -10.62
N ASN A 2 -16.91 -2.61 -10.52
CA ASN A 2 -15.77 -2.37 -11.42
C ASN A 2 -14.64 -3.35 -11.05
N LYS A 3 -14.26 -4.23 -11.97
CA LYS A 3 -13.16 -5.16 -11.78
C LYS A 3 -11.85 -4.43 -12.04
N PHE A 4 -10.97 -4.42 -11.04
CA PHE A 4 -9.62 -3.90 -11.17
C PHE A 4 -8.66 -5.04 -11.54
N PHE A 5 -7.88 -4.86 -12.60
CA PHE A 5 -6.89 -5.85 -13.04
C PHE A 5 -5.48 -5.31 -12.81
N LEU A 6 -4.65 -6.09 -12.11
CA LEU A 6 -3.23 -5.80 -11.97
C LEU A 6 -2.51 -6.01 -13.31
N LYS A 7 -1.64 -5.06 -13.68
CA LYS A 7 -0.78 -5.23 -14.85
C LYS A 7 0.58 -5.77 -14.42
N PRO A 8 1.10 -6.86 -15.02
CA PRO A 8 2.37 -7.48 -14.60
C PRO A 8 3.59 -6.55 -14.56
N GLN A 9 3.59 -5.52 -15.42
CA GLN A 9 4.68 -4.53 -15.52
C GLN A 9 4.63 -3.43 -14.46
N TRP A 10 3.57 -3.36 -13.65
CA TRP A 10 3.41 -2.31 -12.65
C TRP A 10 4.46 -2.41 -11.55
N ASN A 11 5.02 -1.25 -11.19
CA ASN A 11 5.76 -1.08 -9.97
C ASN A 11 4.76 -0.96 -8.82
N VAL A 12 4.80 -1.90 -7.87
CA VAL A 12 3.87 -1.94 -6.75
C VAL A 12 4.59 -1.65 -5.45
N ALA A 13 4.12 -0.66 -4.70
CA ALA A 13 4.56 -0.40 -3.34
C ALA A 13 3.56 -0.98 -2.34
N VAL A 14 4.06 -1.66 -1.31
CA VAL A 14 3.27 -2.03 -0.13
C VAL A 14 3.90 -1.36 1.08
N VAL A 15 3.14 -0.54 1.79
CA VAL A 15 3.61 0.23 2.94
C VAL A 15 3.08 -0.42 4.22
N GLY A 16 3.97 -1.04 4.99
CA GLY A 16 3.68 -1.78 6.21
C GLY A 16 4.57 -3.02 6.34
N ASP A 17 4.94 -3.37 7.57
CA ASP A 17 5.74 -4.58 7.88
C ASP A 17 4.97 -5.60 8.73
N GLY A 18 3.66 -5.41 8.87
CA GLY A 18 2.76 -6.30 9.59
C GLY A 18 2.38 -7.55 8.79
N ARG A 19 1.64 -8.45 9.44
CA ARG A 19 1.14 -9.69 8.82
C ARG A 19 0.29 -9.43 7.59
N LEU A 20 -0.53 -8.39 7.64
CA LEU A 20 -1.39 -7.99 6.52
C LEU A 20 -0.57 -7.59 5.28
N ALA A 21 0.47 -6.78 5.45
CA ALA A 21 1.37 -6.42 4.36
C ALA A 21 2.04 -7.67 3.75
N GLN A 22 2.49 -8.62 4.58
CA GLN A 22 3.09 -9.87 4.09
C GLN A 22 2.10 -10.72 3.28
N LEU A 23 0.82 -10.78 3.68
CA LEU A 23 -0.23 -11.49 2.94
C LEU A 23 -0.54 -10.80 1.59
N ILE A 24 -0.68 -9.48 1.61
CA ILE A 24 -0.89 -8.68 0.39
C ILE A 24 0.22 -8.94 -0.62
N ILE A 25 1.47 -8.90 -0.16
CA ILE A 25 2.65 -9.13 -1.02
C ILE A 25 2.61 -10.52 -1.64
N GLN A 26 2.21 -11.54 -0.89
CA GLN A 26 2.07 -12.91 -1.41
C GLN A 26 1.02 -13.04 -2.51
N VAL A 27 -0.06 -12.26 -2.45
CA VAL A 27 -1.08 -12.24 -3.51
C VAL A 27 -0.61 -11.43 -4.71
N ILE A 28 -0.06 -10.23 -4.49
CA ILE A 28 0.38 -9.34 -5.57
C ILE A 28 1.49 -9.98 -6.41
N LYS A 29 2.42 -10.72 -5.78
CA LYS A 29 3.51 -11.38 -6.51
C LYS A 29 3.05 -12.48 -7.48
N LEU A 30 1.80 -12.92 -7.39
CA LEU A 30 1.21 -13.85 -8.37
C LEU A 30 1.00 -13.19 -9.74
N THR A 31 0.98 -11.85 -9.79
CA THR A 31 0.74 -11.09 -11.03
C THR A 31 1.86 -10.10 -11.34
N CYS A 32 2.39 -9.40 -10.34
CA CYS A 32 3.43 -8.38 -10.53
C CYS A 32 4.76 -8.83 -9.92
N SER A 33 5.84 -8.76 -10.69
CA SER A 33 7.19 -9.09 -10.20
C SER A 33 7.90 -7.91 -9.54
N ASN A 34 7.49 -6.68 -9.85
CA ASN A 34 8.14 -5.45 -9.37
C ASN A 34 7.50 -4.93 -8.08
N VAL A 35 7.66 -5.67 -6.98
CA VAL A 35 7.09 -5.31 -5.68
C VAL A 35 8.17 -4.78 -4.73
N THR A 36 7.91 -3.62 -4.12
CA THR A 36 8.73 -3.04 -3.04
C THR A 36 7.90 -2.92 -1.76
N CYS A 37 8.43 -3.44 -0.66
CA CYS A 37 7.85 -3.33 0.67
C CYS A 37 8.56 -2.25 1.49
N PHE A 38 7.80 -1.28 2.00
CA PHE A 38 8.27 -0.22 2.87
C PHE A 38 7.87 -0.53 4.31
N GLY A 39 8.84 -0.70 5.20
CA GLY A 39 8.61 -1.07 6.59
C GLY A 39 9.39 -0.19 7.56
N LYS A 40 9.12 -0.36 8.87
CA LYS A 40 9.88 0.29 9.95
C LYS A 40 10.85 -0.68 10.63
N HIS A 41 10.53 -1.97 10.63
CA HIS A 41 11.23 -3.00 11.38
C HIS A 41 11.95 -3.96 10.42
N GLU A 42 13.28 -3.87 10.39
CA GLU A 42 14.13 -4.67 9.49
C GLU A 42 13.92 -6.18 9.66
N ASN A 43 13.86 -6.65 10.90
CA ASN A 43 13.65 -8.05 11.23
C ASN A 43 12.38 -8.65 10.61
N LYS A 44 11.31 -7.86 10.47
CA LYS A 44 10.06 -8.30 9.83
C LYS A 44 10.20 -8.34 8.30
N LEU A 45 10.94 -7.40 7.73
CA LEU A 45 11.17 -7.26 6.30
C LEU A 45 12.13 -8.32 5.74
N GLN A 46 13.11 -8.78 6.52
CA GLN A 46 14.08 -9.78 6.07
C GLN A 46 13.42 -11.07 5.55
N SER A 47 12.27 -11.47 6.10
CA SER A 47 11.48 -12.61 5.60
C SER A 47 11.05 -12.47 4.13
N LEU A 48 10.86 -11.24 3.65
CA LEU A 48 10.43 -10.95 2.28
C LEU A 48 11.58 -11.02 1.27
N VAL A 49 12.81 -10.80 1.72
CA VAL A 49 14.01 -10.86 0.85
C VAL A 49 14.18 -12.25 0.26
N GLN A 50 13.94 -13.30 1.07
CA GLN A 50 13.97 -14.69 0.62
C GLN A 50 12.93 -14.99 -0.48
N SER A 51 11.88 -14.17 -0.56
CA SER A 51 10.83 -14.27 -1.59
C SER A 51 11.09 -13.39 -2.82
N GLY A 52 12.27 -12.79 -2.93
CA GLY A 52 12.66 -11.92 -4.06
C GLY A 52 12.05 -10.51 -4.02
N ILE A 53 11.52 -10.09 -2.87
CA ILE A 53 10.85 -8.79 -2.71
C ILE A 53 11.89 -7.73 -2.33
N LYS A 54 11.81 -6.56 -2.96
CA LYS A 54 12.63 -5.40 -2.59
C LYS A 54 12.11 -4.84 -1.27
N ILE A 55 12.98 -4.53 -0.32
CA ILE A 55 12.59 -3.95 0.97
C ILE A 55 13.27 -2.60 1.16
N LYS A 56 12.56 -1.66 1.80
CA LYS A 56 13.10 -0.36 2.24
C LYS A 56 12.66 -0.05 3.67
N LEU A 57 13.56 0.53 4.45
CA LEU A 57 13.27 1.06 5.78
C LEU A 57 12.81 2.51 5.64
N GLY A 58 11.51 2.74 5.78
CA GLY A 58 10.90 4.05 5.54
C GLY A 58 10.85 4.44 4.06
N ILE A 59 10.16 5.55 3.80
CA ILE A 59 10.01 6.17 2.47
C ILE A 59 10.96 7.36 2.40
N GLU A 60 11.73 7.45 1.32
CA GLU A 60 12.67 8.55 1.06
C GLU A 60 12.21 9.39 -0.14
N SER A 61 12.75 10.60 -0.30
CA SER A 61 12.43 11.48 -1.44
C SER A 61 12.80 10.86 -2.80
N THR A 62 13.70 9.88 -2.82
CA THR A 62 14.09 9.13 -4.02
C THR A 62 13.04 8.11 -4.45
N ASP A 63 12.04 7.83 -3.61
CA ASP A 63 10.96 6.87 -3.90
C ASP A 63 9.70 7.53 -4.47
N GLU A 64 9.69 8.87 -4.55
CA GLU A 64 8.53 9.63 -4.99
C GLU A 64 8.20 9.36 -6.46
N GLN A 65 6.90 9.23 -6.75
CA GLN A 65 6.37 9.07 -8.10
C GLN A 65 6.97 7.87 -8.87
N LEU A 66 7.26 6.76 -8.19
CA LEU A 66 7.84 5.55 -8.81
C LEU A 66 6.86 4.39 -8.97
N PHE A 67 5.69 4.44 -8.35
CA PHE A 67 4.78 3.29 -8.24
C PHE A 67 3.45 3.54 -8.95
N ASP A 68 3.01 2.53 -9.70
CA ASP A 68 1.74 2.51 -10.43
C ASP A 68 0.58 2.05 -9.52
N LEU A 69 0.92 1.35 -8.43
CA LEU A 69 0.00 0.91 -7.39
C LEU A 69 0.68 1.04 -6.03
N VAL A 70 -0.03 1.60 -5.05
CA VAL A 70 0.45 1.68 -3.67
C VAL A 70 -0.61 1.13 -2.73
N VAL A 71 -0.21 0.20 -1.87
CA VAL A 71 -1.07 -0.43 -0.86
C VAL A 71 -0.63 0.03 0.52
N GLU A 72 -1.50 0.75 1.21
CA GLU A 72 -1.30 1.20 2.59
C GLU A 72 -1.81 0.12 3.54
N ALA A 73 -0.88 -0.54 4.22
CA ALA A 73 -1.12 -1.66 5.14
C ALA A 73 -0.40 -1.47 6.48
N THR A 74 -0.16 -0.21 6.89
CA THR A 74 0.47 0.11 8.16
C THR A 74 -0.49 -0.05 9.34
N GLY A 75 -1.79 0.05 9.09
CA GLY A 75 -2.82 0.04 10.13
C GLY A 75 -2.78 1.28 11.04
N SER A 76 -2.04 2.32 10.66
CA SER A 76 -1.87 3.56 11.43
C SER A 76 -2.33 4.78 10.63
N ASN A 77 -2.98 5.74 11.30
CA ASN A 77 -3.48 6.95 10.63
C ASN A 77 -2.36 7.82 10.04
N SER A 78 -1.16 7.79 10.63
CA SER A 78 -0.01 8.61 10.21
C SER A 78 0.73 8.09 8.98
N GLY A 79 0.50 6.85 8.54
CA GLY A 79 1.20 6.25 7.39
C GLY A 79 0.72 6.73 6.03
N PHE A 80 -0.43 7.42 5.96
CA PHE A 80 -1.11 7.73 4.70
C PHE A 80 -0.42 8.85 3.90
N THR A 81 0.00 9.94 4.56
CA THR A 81 0.58 11.11 3.87
C THR A 81 1.88 10.78 3.14
N ASP A 82 2.76 9.98 3.74
CA ASP A 82 4.01 9.58 3.08
C ASP A 82 3.79 8.56 1.97
N THR A 83 2.79 7.68 2.13
CA THR A 83 2.37 6.73 1.09
C THR A 83 1.92 7.44 -0.18
N MET A 84 1.29 8.62 -0.04
CA MET A 84 0.80 9.40 -1.18
C MET A 84 1.91 9.92 -2.11
N LYS A 85 3.14 10.08 -1.60
CA LYS A 85 4.26 10.58 -2.39
C LYS A 85 4.77 9.54 -3.40
N LEU A 86 4.49 8.25 -3.16
CA LEU A 86 4.99 7.13 -3.99
C LEU A 86 4.32 7.03 -5.37
N PHE A 87 3.15 7.66 -5.53
CA PHE A 87 2.28 7.53 -6.71
C PHE A 87 2.81 8.23 -7.97
N LYS A 88 2.90 7.51 -9.09
CA LYS A 88 3.18 8.08 -10.42
C LYS A 88 1.98 8.86 -10.95
N THR A 89 2.13 10.15 -11.25
CA THR A 89 1.06 11.07 -11.70
C THR A 89 0.15 10.58 -12.85
N THR A 90 0.52 9.54 -13.61
CA THR A 90 -0.24 9.06 -14.78
C THR A 90 -1.22 7.92 -14.50
N TRP A 91 -1.09 7.15 -13.41
CA TRP A 91 -1.95 6.00 -13.10
C TRP A 91 -1.88 5.64 -11.61
N ASN A 92 -2.90 5.94 -10.79
CA ASN A 92 -2.81 5.68 -9.34
C ASN A 92 -4.07 5.07 -8.74
N CYS A 93 -3.94 3.86 -8.21
CA CYS A 93 -4.91 3.29 -7.29
C CYS A 93 -4.26 3.14 -5.91
N CYS A 94 -4.92 3.66 -4.87
CA CYS A 94 -4.53 3.44 -3.49
C CYS A 94 -5.46 2.37 -2.90
N PHE A 95 -4.87 1.29 -2.37
CA PHE A 95 -5.64 0.34 -1.56
C PHE A 95 -5.33 0.61 -0.10
N LYS A 96 -6.30 1.11 0.65
CA LYS A 96 -6.19 1.25 2.10
C LYS A 96 -6.94 0.11 2.76
N ILE A 97 -6.24 -0.76 3.47
CA ILE A 97 -6.88 -1.82 4.27
C ILE A 97 -6.96 -1.33 5.71
N TYR A 98 -8.17 -1.04 6.15
CA TYR A 98 -8.44 -0.33 7.40
C TYR A 98 -8.75 -1.30 8.54
N ASN A 99 -8.23 -0.99 9.74
CA ASN A 99 -8.72 -1.51 11.01
C ASN A 99 -9.42 -0.35 11.73
N CYS A 100 -10.67 -0.55 12.16
CA CYS A 100 -11.59 0.46 12.68
C CYS A 100 -10.97 1.33 13.81
N ILE A 101 -10.85 2.67 13.62
CA ILE A 101 -10.95 3.78 14.62
C ILE A 101 -11.14 5.13 13.88
N ARG A 102 -12.38 5.64 13.92
CA ARG A 102 -12.87 6.84 13.22
C ARG A 102 -12.05 8.09 13.56
N GLU A 103 -11.32 8.67 12.61
CA GLU A 103 -10.96 10.11 12.64
C GLU A 103 -10.81 10.69 11.21
N ASN A 104 -11.07 11.99 11.08
CA ASN A 104 -11.15 12.78 9.83
C ASN A 104 -9.88 12.65 8.98
N LEU A 105 -9.94 11.87 7.90
CA LEU A 105 -8.95 11.93 6.83
C LEU A 105 -9.20 13.18 5.97
N ASP A 106 -8.20 14.03 5.84
CA ASP A 106 -8.15 15.07 4.81
C ASP A 106 -7.83 14.41 3.46
N LEU A 107 -8.86 14.28 2.61
CA LEU A 107 -8.79 13.65 1.28
C LEU A 107 -8.40 14.64 0.16
N THR A 108 -8.10 15.89 0.51
CA THR A 108 -7.75 16.93 -0.47
C THR A 108 -6.57 16.52 -1.38
N PRO A 109 -5.50 15.85 -0.91
CA PRO A 109 -4.41 15.39 -1.79
C PRO A 109 -4.83 14.27 -2.75
N THR A 110 -5.80 13.43 -2.35
CA THR A 110 -6.30 12.30 -3.14
C THR A 110 -7.08 12.79 -4.37
N ILE A 111 -7.79 13.91 -4.24
CA ILE A 111 -8.64 14.50 -5.28
C ILE A 111 -7.82 15.17 -6.39
N ILE A 112 -6.64 15.72 -6.06
CA ILE A 112 -5.79 16.44 -7.01
C ILE A 112 -5.00 15.47 -7.93
N ASN A 113 -4.75 14.23 -7.46
CA ASN A 113 -3.85 13.27 -8.13
C ASN A 113 -4.58 12.06 -8.77
N GLU A 114 -5.90 12.15 -9.00
CA GLU A 114 -6.75 11.07 -9.56
C GLU A 114 -6.55 9.69 -8.90
N ILE A 115 -6.38 9.68 -7.58
CA ILE A 115 -6.08 8.44 -6.85
C ILE A 115 -7.39 7.70 -6.59
N THR A 116 -7.55 6.51 -7.17
CA THR A 116 -8.70 5.64 -6.88
C THR A 116 -8.48 4.96 -5.54
N LEU A 117 -9.19 5.40 -4.50
CA LEU A 117 -9.21 4.72 -3.21
C LEU A 117 -10.21 3.56 -3.26
N ILE A 118 -9.72 2.34 -3.16
CA ILE A 118 -10.59 1.16 -3.00
C ILE A 118 -10.49 0.71 -1.55
N GLY A 119 -11.59 0.84 -0.81
CA GLY A 119 -11.76 0.22 0.50
C GLY A 119 -12.19 -1.24 0.34
N SER A 120 -11.67 -2.11 1.20
CA SER A 120 -12.25 -3.46 1.38
C SER A 120 -13.33 -3.36 2.44
N ASP A 121 -14.59 -3.64 2.09
CA ASP A 121 -15.64 -3.86 3.09
C ASP A 121 -15.32 -5.16 3.83
N VAL A 122 -14.72 -5.05 5.00
CA VAL A 122 -14.68 -6.11 5.99
C VAL A 122 -15.65 -5.68 7.08
N ASP A 123 -16.80 -6.35 7.14
CA ASP A 123 -17.85 -6.10 8.14
C ASP A 123 -17.24 -5.97 9.53
N CYS A 124 -17.27 -4.75 10.09
CA CYS A 124 -16.93 -4.47 11.48
C CYS A 124 -18.13 -4.92 12.35
N LEU A 125 -18.44 -6.22 12.36
CA LEU A 125 -19.41 -6.84 13.27
C LEU A 125 -18.73 -7.10 14.61
N ASN A 126 -18.81 -6.12 15.51
CA ASN A 126 -19.56 -6.25 16.76
C ASN A 126 -19.23 -5.07 17.68
N GLN A 127 -20.27 -4.27 17.93
CA GLN A 127 -20.40 -3.45 19.11
C GLN A 127 -20.63 -4.37 20.31
N GLN A 128 -19.81 -4.26 21.35
CA GLN A 128 -20.24 -4.21 22.75
C GLN A 128 -19.25 -3.35 23.53
#